data_AF-A0A8T4SAN4-F1
#
_entry.id   AF-A0A8T4SAN4-F1
#
_cell.length_a   1.000
_cell.length_b   1.000
_cell.length_c   1.000
_cell.angle_alpha   90.00
_cell.angle_beta   90.00
_cell.angle_gamma   90.00
#
_symmetry.space_group_name_H-M   'P 1'
#
loop_
_entity.id
_entity.type
_entity.pdbx_description
1 polymer ?
#
loop_
_entity_poly.entity_id
_entity_poly.type
_entity_poly.pdbx_seq_one_letter_code
_entity_poly.pdbx_strand_id
1 'polypeptide(L)'
;MYIDDDFIKEGQKMVLVTYSTKKLTNSNKIRFYYALKGRDGKSGIVKDDHIKHLGKTVLLVPYKFADDIKQFMQQWNLPYTFTKIIAGNTEAIGTALEK
;
A
#
# COMPACT_ATOMS: atom_id res chain seq x y z
N MET A 1 31.33 -8.15 1.59
CA MET A 1 31.13 -8.55 0.19
C MET A 1 29.78 -9.24 0.14
N TYR A 2 28.72 -8.53 -0.22
CA TYR A 2 27.36 -9.08 -0.24
C TYR A 2 27.04 -9.60 -1.64
N ILE A 3 26.39 -10.76 -1.62
CA ILE A 3 26.09 -11.66 -2.74
C ILE A 3 25.40 -10.90 -3.88
N ASP A 4 25.80 -11.21 -5.11
CA ASP A 4 25.21 -10.65 -6.33
C ASP A 4 23.69 -10.87 -6.28
N ASP A 5 23.02 -9.76 -6.02
CA ASP A 5 21.62 -9.67 -5.65
C ASP A 5 20.80 -9.53 -6.94
N ASP A 6 20.84 -10.58 -7.77
CA ASP A 6 20.16 -10.60 -9.06
C ASP A 6 18.65 -10.34 -8.90
N PHE A 7 18.08 -10.66 -7.73
CA PHE A 7 16.72 -10.29 -7.33
C PHE A 7 16.53 -8.77 -7.12
N ILE A 8 17.52 -8.05 -6.61
CA ILE A 8 17.47 -6.59 -6.43
C ILE A 8 17.74 -5.82 -7.73
N LYS A 9 18.35 -6.44 -8.76
CA LYS A 9 18.53 -5.78 -10.07
C LYS A 9 17.19 -5.39 -10.71
N GLU A 10 16.15 -6.19 -10.54
CA GLU A 10 14.79 -5.92 -11.07
C GLU A 10 13.76 -5.56 -9.98
N GLY A 11 14.16 -5.62 -8.71
CA GLY A 11 13.29 -5.39 -7.57
C GLY A 11 12.90 -3.92 -7.39
N GLN A 12 11.60 -3.65 -7.28
CA GLN A 12 11.09 -2.30 -6.99
C GLN A 12 11.03 -2.04 -5.48
N LYS A 13 11.58 -0.89 -5.05
CA LYS A 13 11.46 -0.42 -3.67
C LYS A 13 10.02 -0.04 -3.37
N MET A 14 9.41 -0.75 -2.43
CA MET A 14 8.03 -0.59 -2.03
C MET A 14 7.92 -0.54 -0.50
N VAL A 15 6.74 -0.17 -0.02
CA VAL A 15 6.38 -0.24 1.38
C VAL A 15 5.09 -1.04 1.50
N LEU A 16 5.11 -2.03 2.39
CA LEU A 16 3.90 -2.68 2.86
C LEU A 16 3.37 -1.94 4.10
N VAL A 17 2.16 -1.41 3.98
CA VAL A 17 1.46 -0.72 5.06
C VAL A 17 0.28 -1.56 5.49
N THR A 18 0.28 -1.99 6.75
CA THR A 18 -0.87 -2.66 7.36
C THR A 18 -1.46 -1.76 8.42
N TYR A 19 -2.76 -1.50 8.37
CA TYR A 19 -3.43 -0.61 9.31
C TYR A 19 -4.65 -1.27 9.95
N SER A 20 -5.20 -0.66 11.00
CA SER A 20 -6.44 -1.13 11.63
C SER A 20 -7.42 0.00 11.87
N THR A 21 -8.63 -0.15 11.33
CA THR A 21 -9.73 0.80 11.51
C THR A 21 -10.56 0.54 12.76
N LYS A 22 -10.10 -0.33 13.68
CA LYS A 22 -10.89 -0.73 14.88
C LYS A 22 -11.22 0.45 15.78
N LYS A 23 -10.34 1.46 15.86
CA LYS A 23 -10.52 2.67 16.66
C LYS A 23 -11.46 3.70 16.03
N LEU A 24 -11.82 3.54 14.76
CA LEU A 24 -12.73 4.45 14.08
C LEU A 24 -14.19 4.08 14.38
N THR A 25 -15.04 5.08 14.62
CA THR A 25 -16.49 4.92 14.62
C THR A 25 -16.99 4.52 13.22
N ASN A 26 -18.19 3.96 13.09
CA ASN A 26 -18.71 3.56 11.78
C ASN A 26 -18.77 4.73 10.78
N SER A 27 -19.19 5.91 11.22
CA SER A 27 -19.20 7.12 10.39
C SER A 27 -17.78 7.52 9.96
N ASN A 28 -16.79 7.45 10.85
CA ASN A 28 -15.40 7.77 10.51
C ASN A 28 -14.75 6.71 9.62
N LYS A 29 -15.12 5.43 9.74
CA LYS A 29 -14.68 4.39 8.80
C LYS A 29 -15.14 4.71 7.38
N ILE A 30 -16.41 5.10 7.22
CA ILE A 30 -16.96 5.48 5.91
C ILE A 30 -16.18 6.66 5.33
N ARG A 31 -15.98 7.73 6.11
CA ARG A 31 -15.21 8.90 5.68
C ARG A 31 -13.75 8.56 5.35
N PHE A 32 -13.13 7.68 6.13
CA PHE A 32 -11.79 7.17 5.87
C PHE A 32 -11.73 6.46 4.52
N TYR A 33 -12.68 5.58 4.21
CA TYR A 33 -12.69 4.88 2.92
C TYR A 33 -12.92 5.83 1.74
N TYR A 34 -13.71 6.90 1.92
CA TYR A 34 -13.83 7.94 0.89
C TYR A 34 -12.53 8.70 0.67
N ALA A 35 -11.80 9.03 1.73
CA ALA A 35 -10.49 9.68 1.58
C ALA A 35 -9.44 8.73 0.98
N LEU A 36 -9.51 7.44 1.33
CA LEU A 36 -8.59 6.42 0.85
C LEU A 36 -8.80 6.10 -0.64
N LYS A 37 -10.05 5.82 -1.04
CA LYS A 37 -10.37 5.32 -2.38
C LYS A 37 -10.95 6.38 -3.33
N GLY A 38 -11.33 7.53 -2.80
CA GLY A 38 -12.10 8.54 -3.52
C GLY A 38 -13.61 8.30 -3.40
N ARG A 39 -14.38 9.26 -3.92
CA ARG A 39 -15.85 9.24 -3.96
C ARG A 39 -16.35 10.13 -5.10
N ASP A 40 -17.44 9.73 -5.76
CA ASP A 40 -18.18 10.55 -6.74
C ASP A 40 -17.27 11.17 -7.82
N GLY A 41 -16.40 10.35 -8.43
CA GLY A 41 -15.49 10.77 -9.50
C GLY A 41 -14.20 11.47 -9.03
N LYS A 42 -14.07 11.79 -7.74
CA LYS A 42 -12.80 12.28 -7.17
C LYS A 42 -11.86 11.12 -6.85
N SER A 43 -10.58 11.27 -7.17
CA SER A 43 -9.54 10.35 -6.71
C SER A 43 -9.35 10.47 -5.19
N GLY A 44 -8.99 9.35 -4.57
CA GLY A 44 -8.41 9.34 -3.23
C GLY A 44 -6.96 8.88 -3.31
N ILE A 45 -6.26 8.93 -2.18
CA ILE A 45 -4.81 8.70 -2.11
C ILE A 45 -4.37 7.39 -2.78
N VAL A 46 -5.21 6.37 -2.80
CA VAL A 46 -4.91 5.10 -3.48
C VAL A 46 -4.69 5.26 -4.98
N LYS A 47 -5.54 6.06 -5.63
CA LYS A 47 -5.47 6.27 -7.08
C LYS A 47 -4.38 7.29 -7.43
N ASP A 48 -4.24 8.33 -6.62
CA ASP A 48 -3.25 9.39 -6.84
C ASP A 48 -1.82 8.87 -6.68
N ASP A 49 -1.58 7.97 -5.72
CA ASP A 49 -0.25 7.46 -5.38
C ASP A 49 0.04 6.07 -5.98
N HIS A 50 -0.81 5.60 -6.90
CA HIS A 50 -0.69 4.26 -7.52
C HIS A 50 -0.54 3.11 -6.50
N ILE A 51 -1.26 3.19 -5.38
CA ILE A 51 -1.18 2.21 -4.30
C ILE A 51 -1.98 0.97 -4.67
N LYS A 52 -1.39 -0.21 -4.48
CA LYS A 52 -2.08 -1.49 -4.66
C LYS A 52 -2.69 -1.96 -3.34
N HIS A 53 -3.96 -2.34 -3.35
CA HIS A 53 -4.57 -3.04 -2.23
C HIS A 53 -4.24 -4.53 -2.31
N LEU A 54 -3.48 -5.04 -1.34
CA LEU A 54 -3.26 -6.49 -1.20
C LEU A 54 -4.32 -7.15 -0.31
N GLY A 55 -5.05 -6.34 0.46
CA GLY A 55 -6.15 -6.79 1.30
C GLY A 55 -7.00 -5.62 1.80
N LYS A 56 -7.96 -5.92 2.68
CA LYS A 56 -8.88 -4.91 3.22
C LYS A 56 -8.16 -3.78 3.95
N THR A 57 -7.06 -4.10 4.64
CA THR A 57 -6.28 -3.15 5.46
C THR A 57 -4.79 -3.25 5.19
N VAL A 58 -4.43 -3.71 3.99
CA VAL A 58 -3.04 -3.91 3.56
C VAL A 58 -2.83 -3.20 2.23
N LEU A 59 -1.89 -2.26 2.22
CA LEU A 59 -1.51 -1.44 1.08
C LEU A 59 -0.08 -1.74 0.69
N LEU A 60 0.17 -1.79 -0.60
CA LEU A 60 1.49 -1.83 -1.20
C LEU A 60 1.72 -0.50 -1.90
N VAL A 61 2.67 0.27 -1.38
CA VAL A 61 2.88 1.67 -1.71
C VAL A 61 4.26 1.82 -2.37
N PRO A 62 4.38 2.49 -3.52
CA PRO A 62 5.68 2.87 -4.07
C PRO A 62 6.49 3.68 -3.05
N TYR A 63 7.79 3.36 -2.88
CA TYR A 63 8.61 4.01 -1.85
C TYR A 63 8.62 5.55 -1.94
N LYS A 64 8.44 6.12 -3.15
CA LYS A 64 8.36 7.57 -3.37
C LYS A 64 7.16 8.25 -2.70
N PHE A 65 6.08 7.51 -2.42
CA PHE A 65 4.85 8.01 -1.76
C PHE A 65 4.75 7.52 -0.29
N ALA A 66 5.86 7.02 0.26
CA ALA A 66 5.90 6.49 1.61
C ALA A 66 5.57 7.55 2.67
N ASP A 67 5.97 8.81 2.45
CA ASP A 67 5.70 9.88 3.40
C ASP A 67 4.23 10.32 3.35
N ASP A 68 3.65 10.45 2.15
CA ASP A 68 2.25 10.83 1.95
C ASP A 68 1.30 9.87 2.66
N ILE A 69 1.50 8.55 2.47
CA ILE A 69 0.66 7.55 3.14
C ILE A 69 0.90 7.55 4.67
N LYS A 70 2.12 7.86 5.13
CA LYS A 70 2.42 7.95 6.57
C LYS A 70 1.69 9.12 7.20
N GLN A 71 1.73 10.30 6.57
CA GLN A 71 1.00 11.49 6.99
C GLN A 71 -0.51 11.22 6.98
N PHE A 72 -1.02 10.55 5.95
CA PHE A 72 -2.42 10.14 5.88
C PHE A 72 -2.82 9.24 7.06
N MET A 73 -2.04 8.21 7.38
CA MET A 73 -2.35 7.33 8.52
C MET A 73 -2.32 8.08 9.86
N GLN A 74 -1.39 9.04 10.01
CA GLN A 74 -1.29 9.90 11.19
C GLN A 74 -2.48 10.86 11.32
N GLN A 75 -2.92 11.50 10.23
CA GLN A 75 -4.08 12.37 10.20
C GLN A 75 -5.35 11.64 10.67
N TRP A 76 -5.50 10.36 10.29
CA TRP A 76 -6.62 9.52 10.71
C TRP A 76 -6.42 8.87 12.09
N ASN A 77 -5.29 9.12 12.75
CA ASN A 77 -4.90 8.53 14.03
C ASN A 77 -5.06 6.99 14.04
N LEU A 78 -4.64 6.36 12.93
CA LEU A 78 -4.73 4.92 12.78
C LEU A 78 -3.52 4.24 13.40
N PRO A 79 -3.68 3.10 14.09
CA PRO A 79 -2.58 2.18 14.31
C PRO A 79 -2.18 1.54 12.97
N TYR A 80 -0.90 1.63 12.61
CA TYR A 80 -0.34 1.03 11.41
C TYR A 80 1.08 0.50 11.63
N THR A 81 1.49 -0.44 10.78
CA THR A 81 2.88 -0.87 10.61
C THR A 81 3.38 -0.47 9.23
N PHE A 82 4.68 -0.25 9.14
CA PHE A 82 5.34 0.25 7.93
C PHE A 82 6.59 -0.57 7.66
N THR A 83 6.54 -1.43 6.65
CA THR A 83 7.63 -2.35 6.34
C THR A 83 8.19 -2.02 4.97
N LYS A 84 9.46 -1.63 4.91
CA LYS A 84 10.18 -1.45 3.65
C LYS A 84 10.44 -2.83 3.04
N ILE A 85 10.11 -3.00 1.77
CA ILE A 85 10.27 -4.26 1.05
C ILE A 85 10.82 -4.01 -0.36
N ILE A 86 11.43 -5.04 -0.94
CA ILE A 86 11.73 -5.09 -2.36
C ILE A 86 10.74 -6.06 -2.98
N ALA A 87 9.91 -5.58 -3.91
CA ALA A 87 8.96 -6.42 -4.63
C ALA A 87 9.53 -6.75 -6.02
N GLY A 88 9.61 -8.05 -6.35
CA GLY A 88 9.92 -8.49 -7.71
C GLY A 88 8.75 -8.23 -8.67
N ASN A 89 9.01 -8.30 -9.98
CA ASN A 89 7.95 -8.12 -10.96
C ASN A 89 6.93 -9.28 -10.87
N THR A 90 5.66 -8.94 -10.65
CA THR A 90 4.60 -9.90 -10.28
C THR A 90 3.87 -10.50 -11.48
N GLU A 91 4.19 -10.07 -12.71
CA GLU A 91 3.61 -10.63 -13.93
C GLU A 91 3.98 -12.11 -14.15
N ALA A 92 5.05 -12.61 -13.53
CA ALA A 92 5.50 -13.99 -13.67
C ALA A 92 4.69 -15.03 -12.86
N ILE A 93 3.93 -14.63 -11.84
CA ILE A 93 3.30 -15.60 -10.92
C ILE A 93 1.91 -16.05 -11.41
N GLY A 94 1.26 -15.26 -12.28
CA GLY A 94 -0.05 -15.59 -12.85
C GLY A 94 -0.01 -16.68 -13.93
N THR A 95 1.09 -16.81 -14.67
CA THR A 95 1.20 -17.80 -15.76
C THR A 95 1.69 -19.17 -15.30
N ALA A 96 2.23 -19.28 -14.08
CA ALA A 96 2.79 -20.51 -13.53
C ALA A 96 1.77 -21.42 -12.82
N LEU A 97 0.51 -20.99 -12.68
CA LEU A 97 -0.56 -21.76 -12.03
C LEU A 97 -1.66 -22.25 -13.00
N GLU A 98 -1.46 -22.08 -14.31
CA GLU A 98 -2.37 -22.58 -15.37
C GLU A 98 -1.69 -23.61 -16.30
N LYS A 99 -0.81 -24.46 -15.76
CA LYS A 99 -0.33 -25.67 -16.47
C LYS A 99 -0.48 -26.92 -15.63
#